data_AF-A0A3B5Y7F4-F1
#
_entry.id   AF-A0A3B5Y7F4-F1
#
_cell.length_a   1.000
_cell.length_b   1.000
_cell.length_c   1.000
_cell.angle_alpha   90.00
_cell.angle_beta   90.00
_cell.angle_gamma   90.00
#
_symmetry.space_group_name_H-M   'P 1'
#
loop_
_entity.id
_entity.type
_entity.pdbx_description
1 polymer ?
#
loop_
_entity_poly.entity_id
_entity_poly.type
_entity_poly.pdbx_seq_one_letter_code
_entity_poly.pdbx_strand_id
1 'polypeptide(L)'
;MSSAATKLANAADATSAEAQTLVLDMRKALSSMKSLAVEYERAGKPDKVKQLEDAVQELVASYEDCAYLAEAVKKVPVAYQPSDQATDFRKLIEWEVEKVKGASRSSGHKDQLIRQFKQAVWEVHHAGQPMPGDEQEELVMTSTQNSILNMHCPLTLKPIIELENPVRCMDCRHIYDKDPIMSHIRRSKAPNCPVAGCPAVLQVARIFCDTFLRMEIEELRSSRPSAPNTTEVEDISDQGEDEAEDLMDDDEDE
;
A
#
# COMPACT_ATOMS: atom_id res chain seq x y z
N MET A 1 -8.24 14.47 -33.77
CA MET A 1 -7.67 15.33 -32.71
C MET A 1 -6.68 16.30 -33.36
N SER A 2 -6.69 17.59 -32.98
CA SER A 2 -5.74 18.57 -33.50
C SER A 2 -4.30 18.20 -33.09
N SER A 3 -3.32 18.48 -33.95
CA SER A 3 -1.89 18.26 -33.67
C SER A 3 -1.44 18.86 -32.33
N ALA A 4 -2.03 19.99 -31.92
CA ALA A 4 -1.76 20.64 -30.64
C ALA A 4 -2.29 19.85 -29.43
N ALA A 5 -3.49 19.26 -29.55
CA ALA A 5 -4.07 18.45 -28.47
C ALA A 5 -3.26 17.17 -28.22
N THR A 6 -2.78 16.53 -29.29
CA THR A 6 -1.89 15.37 -29.17
C THR A 6 -0.54 15.74 -28.52
N LYS A 7 0.03 16.90 -28.87
CA LYS A 7 1.27 17.39 -28.23
C LYS A 7 1.08 17.68 -26.75
N LEU A 8 -0.04 18.30 -26.36
CA LEU A 8 -0.38 18.56 -24.97
C LEU A 8 -0.54 17.26 -24.18
N ALA A 9 -1.24 16.27 -24.75
CA ALA A 9 -1.42 14.96 -24.12
C ALA A 9 -0.07 14.26 -23.87
N ASN A 10 0.79 14.19 -24.89
CA ASN A 10 2.10 13.56 -24.75
C ASN A 10 2.99 14.28 -23.73
N ALA A 11 2.96 15.62 -23.70
CA ALA A 11 3.72 16.40 -22.72
C ALA A 11 3.20 16.16 -21.29
N ALA A 12 1.89 16.16 -21.11
CA ALA A 12 1.26 15.88 -19.82
C ALA A 12 1.58 14.45 -19.31
N ASP A 13 1.53 13.45 -20.19
CA ASP A 13 1.90 12.08 -19.85
C ASP A 13 3.38 11.97 -19.44
N ALA A 14 4.28 12.61 -20.19
CA ALA A 14 5.71 12.61 -19.87
C ALA A 14 5.98 13.29 -18.52
N THR A 15 5.44 14.50 -18.29
CA THR A 15 5.61 15.22 -17.02
C THR A 15 4.97 14.47 -15.84
N SER A 16 3.82 13.84 -16.06
CA SER A 16 3.17 13.01 -15.04
C SER A 16 4.04 11.80 -14.67
N ALA A 17 4.64 11.12 -15.64
CA ALA A 17 5.54 9.99 -15.42
C ALA A 17 6.83 10.38 -14.67
N GLU A 18 7.43 11.52 -15.04
CA GLU A 18 8.59 12.08 -14.34
C GLU A 18 8.25 12.42 -12.89
N ALA A 19 7.13 13.10 -12.64
CA ALA A 19 6.67 13.43 -11.31
C ALA A 19 6.35 12.18 -10.47
N GLN A 20 5.76 11.14 -11.07
CA GLN A 20 5.55 9.85 -10.41
C GLN A 20 6.88 9.18 -10.01
N THR A 21 7.91 9.31 -10.84
CA THR A 21 9.25 8.79 -10.52
C THR A 21 9.86 9.54 -9.33
N LEU A 22 9.76 10.87 -9.29
CA LEU A 22 10.19 11.67 -8.16
C LEU A 22 9.48 11.25 -6.87
N VAL A 23 8.15 11.07 -6.94
CA VAL A 23 7.33 10.64 -5.80
C VAL A 23 7.77 9.26 -5.28
N LEU A 24 8.16 8.32 -6.15
CA LEU A 24 8.75 7.04 -5.74
C LEU A 24 10.11 7.21 -5.07
N ASP A 25 10.96 8.10 -5.57
CA ASP A 25 12.27 8.37 -4.98
C ASP A 25 12.13 9.06 -3.60
N MET A 26 11.15 9.94 -3.42
CA MET A 26 10.80 10.50 -2.11
C MET A 26 10.39 9.39 -1.11
N ARG A 27 9.64 8.37 -1.55
CA ARG A 27 9.31 7.21 -0.70
C ARG A 27 10.53 6.39 -0.32
N LYS A 28 11.45 6.14 -1.26
CA LYS A 28 12.72 5.46 -0.95
C LYS A 28 13.53 6.25 0.07
N ALA A 29 13.60 7.58 -0.08
CA ALA A 29 14.26 8.45 0.88
C ALA A 29 13.63 8.35 2.29
N LEU A 30 12.30 8.34 2.39
CA LEU A 30 11.60 8.11 3.66
C LEU A 30 11.98 6.77 4.32
N SER A 31 12.05 5.69 3.53
CA SER A 31 12.48 4.39 4.04
C SER A 31 13.93 4.42 4.55
N SER A 32 14.84 5.06 3.80
CA SER A 32 16.24 5.21 4.22
C SER A 32 16.37 6.06 5.49
N MET A 33 15.61 7.15 5.60
CA MET A 33 15.58 8.00 6.80
C MET A 33 15.06 7.24 8.02
N LYS A 34 14.03 6.40 7.84
CA LYS A 34 13.52 5.51 8.90
C LYS A 34 14.61 4.55 9.38
N SER A 35 15.30 3.87 8.46
CA SER A 35 16.41 2.96 8.81
C SER A 35 17.54 3.70 9.54
N LEU A 36 17.90 4.90 9.10
CA LEU A 36 18.91 5.72 9.75
C LEU A 36 18.49 6.20 11.14
N ALA A 37 17.21 6.53 11.34
CA ALA A 37 16.67 6.89 12.65
C ALA A 37 16.77 5.73 13.64
N VAL A 38 16.48 4.50 13.20
CA VAL A 38 16.67 3.27 14.00
C VAL A 38 18.14 3.11 14.42
N GLU A 39 19.09 3.36 13.53
CA GLU A 39 20.52 3.30 13.86
C GLU A 39 20.93 4.37 14.88
N TYR A 40 20.43 5.60 14.74
CA TYR A 40 20.70 6.66 15.71
C TYR A 40 20.06 6.42 17.07
N GLU A 41 18.87 5.82 17.10
CA GLU A 41 18.19 5.44 18.34
C GLU A 41 18.98 4.35 19.08
N ARG A 42 19.46 3.32 18.36
CA ARG A 42 20.36 2.29 18.91
C ARG A 42 21.67 2.88 19.44
N ALA A 43 22.16 3.94 18.81
CA ALA A 43 23.38 4.64 19.23
C ALA A 43 23.14 5.68 20.34
N GLY A 44 21.91 5.81 20.87
CA GLY A 44 21.58 6.77 21.93
C GLY A 44 21.72 8.23 21.50
N LYS A 45 21.36 8.57 20.26
CA LYS A 45 21.46 9.93 19.69
C LYS A 45 20.07 10.54 19.43
N PRO A 46 19.29 10.86 20.49
CA PRO A 46 17.90 11.32 20.35
C PRO A 46 17.79 12.64 19.57
N ASP A 47 18.76 13.55 19.68
CA ASP A 47 18.77 14.81 18.92
C ASP A 47 18.80 14.57 17.40
N LYS A 48 19.51 13.53 16.95
CA LYS A 48 19.58 13.17 15.53
C LYS A 48 18.31 12.48 15.05
N VAL A 49 17.71 11.64 15.90
CA VAL A 49 16.40 11.03 15.63
C VAL A 49 15.34 12.11 15.46
N LYS A 50 15.35 13.13 16.35
CA LYS A 50 14.44 14.27 16.26
C LYS A 50 14.61 15.08 14.97
N GLN A 51 15.86 15.36 14.57
CA GLN A 51 16.15 16.03 13.29
C GLN A 51 15.64 15.23 12.08
N LEU A 52 15.80 13.90 12.10
CA LEU A 52 15.25 13.04 11.05
C LEU A 52 13.72 13.02 11.06
N GLU A 53 13.09 13.01 12.24
CA GLU A 53 11.62 13.08 12.35
C GLU A 53 11.08 14.37 11.70
N ASP A 54 11.68 15.51 12.01
CA ASP A 54 11.25 16.81 11.48
C ASP A 54 11.43 16.85 9.94
N ALA A 55 12.56 16.34 9.44
CA ALA A 55 12.81 16.21 8.01
C ALA A 55 11.85 15.22 7.32
N VAL A 56 11.48 14.12 7.98
CA VAL A 56 10.45 13.18 7.49
C VAL A 56 9.10 13.87 7.38
N GLN A 57 8.70 14.69 8.37
CA GLN A 57 7.43 15.42 8.32
C GLN A 57 7.36 16.39 7.13
N GLU A 58 8.46 17.10 6.84
CA GLU A 58 8.57 17.99 5.68
C GLU A 58 8.52 17.21 4.35
N LEU A 59 9.26 16.10 4.26
CA LEU A 59 9.29 15.26 3.06
C LEU A 59 7.92 14.64 2.77
N VAL A 60 7.22 14.13 3.79
CA VAL A 60 5.87 13.57 3.64
C VAL A 60 4.86 14.64 3.20
N ALA A 61 4.96 15.87 3.72
CA ALA A 61 4.10 16.96 3.29
C ALA A 61 4.29 17.29 1.79
N SER A 62 5.54 17.38 1.35
CA SER A 62 5.88 17.65 -0.06
C SER A 62 5.47 16.50 -0.99
N TYR A 63 5.57 15.27 -0.48
CA TYR A 63 5.27 14.05 -1.22
C TYR A 63 3.81 13.97 -1.68
N GLU A 64 2.86 14.30 -0.80
CA GLU A 64 1.43 14.26 -1.16
C GLU A 64 1.11 15.29 -2.25
N ASP A 65 1.62 16.52 -2.11
CA ASP A 65 1.41 17.56 -3.11
C ASP A 65 2.00 17.19 -4.48
N CYS A 66 3.21 16.63 -4.51
CA CYS A 66 3.81 16.12 -5.76
C CYS A 66 2.97 15.00 -6.39
N ALA A 67 2.45 14.08 -5.57
CA ALA A 67 1.60 12.98 -6.03
C ALA A 67 0.29 13.52 -6.65
N TYR A 68 -0.37 14.49 -6.00
CA TYR A 68 -1.58 15.11 -6.54
C TYR A 68 -1.32 15.91 -7.82
N LEU A 69 -0.21 16.64 -7.88
CA LEU A 69 0.19 17.38 -9.08
C LEU A 69 0.45 16.42 -10.25
N ALA A 70 1.14 15.30 -10.02
CA ALA A 70 1.43 14.32 -11.06
C ALA A 70 0.14 13.77 -11.71
N GLU A 71 -0.88 13.47 -10.90
CA GLU A 71 -2.17 13.00 -11.39
C GLU A 71 -3.01 14.12 -12.03
N ALA A 72 -2.99 15.32 -11.47
CA ALA A 72 -3.73 16.47 -12.00
C ALA A 72 -3.22 16.89 -13.39
N VAL A 73 -1.89 16.96 -13.58
CA VAL A 73 -1.27 17.30 -14.87
C VAL A 73 -1.73 16.33 -15.97
N LYS A 74 -1.85 15.03 -15.65
CA LYS A 74 -2.34 14.01 -16.58
C LYS A 74 -3.78 14.24 -17.03
N LYS A 75 -4.61 14.90 -16.21
CA LYS A 75 -6.01 15.20 -16.51
C LYS A 75 -6.21 16.49 -17.31
N VAL A 76 -5.22 17.39 -17.31
CA VAL A 76 -5.27 18.68 -18.03
C VAL A 76 -5.64 18.52 -19.51
N PRO A 77 -5.07 17.60 -20.30
CA PRO A 77 -5.41 17.47 -21.72
C PRO A 77 -6.88 17.11 -21.97
N VAL A 78 -7.51 16.37 -21.04
CA VAL A 78 -8.92 15.98 -21.11
C VAL A 78 -9.83 17.13 -20.70
N ALA A 79 -9.41 17.92 -19.70
CA ALA A 79 -10.13 19.08 -19.21
C ALA A 79 -10.02 20.29 -20.15
N TYR A 80 -8.96 20.37 -20.94
CA TYR A 80 -8.68 21.47 -21.85
C TYR A 80 -9.69 21.53 -23.00
N GLN A 81 -10.41 22.65 -23.09
CA GLN A 81 -11.30 22.98 -24.20
C GLN A 81 -10.69 24.13 -25.01
N PRO A 82 -10.19 23.89 -26.23
CA PRO A 82 -9.68 24.95 -27.09
C PRO A 82 -10.76 25.99 -27.37
N SER A 83 -10.42 27.27 -27.22
CA SER A 83 -11.28 28.39 -27.57
C SER A 83 -10.45 29.54 -28.14
N ASP A 84 -11.11 30.57 -28.66
CA ASP A 84 -10.44 31.78 -29.18
C ASP A 84 -9.82 32.64 -28.06
N GLN A 85 -10.10 32.33 -26.79
CA GLN A 85 -9.51 33.01 -25.63
C GLN A 85 -8.31 32.25 -25.09
N ALA A 86 -7.29 32.99 -24.66
CA ALA A 86 -6.13 32.42 -23.99
C ALA A 86 -6.56 31.70 -22.70
N THR A 87 -6.15 30.44 -22.56
CA THR A 87 -6.45 29.62 -21.39
C THR A 87 -5.48 29.92 -20.25
N ASP A 88 -6.02 30.15 -19.05
CA ASP A 88 -5.23 30.24 -17.82
C ASP A 88 -4.89 28.83 -17.33
N PHE A 89 -3.77 28.29 -17.81
CA PHE A 89 -3.33 26.93 -17.47
C PHE A 89 -3.01 26.76 -15.98
N ARG A 90 -2.64 27.84 -15.27
CA ARG A 90 -2.41 27.79 -13.83
C ARG A 90 -3.70 27.42 -13.10
N LYS A 91 -4.78 28.16 -13.37
CA LYS A 91 -6.10 27.87 -12.77
C LYS A 91 -6.64 26.51 -13.17
N LEU A 92 -6.40 26.07 -14.41
CA LEU A 92 -6.81 24.76 -14.88
C LEU A 92 -6.13 23.63 -14.11
N ILE A 93 -4.81 23.74 -13.89
CA ILE A 93 -4.04 22.77 -13.09
C ILE A 93 -4.50 22.80 -11.63
N GLU A 94 -4.61 23.99 -11.02
CA GLU A 94 -5.07 24.14 -9.63
C GLU A 94 -6.46 23.50 -9.43
N TRP A 95 -7.38 23.70 -10.37
CA TRP A 95 -8.70 23.07 -10.32
C TRP A 95 -8.66 21.55 -10.47
N GLU A 96 -7.82 21.00 -11.34
CA GLU A 96 -7.62 19.55 -11.43
C GLU A 96 -6.96 18.98 -10.16
N VAL A 97 -6.05 19.71 -9.52
CA VAL A 97 -5.47 19.33 -8.22
C VAL A 97 -6.56 19.24 -7.15
N GLU A 98 -7.42 20.25 -7.04
CA GLU A 98 -8.53 20.24 -6.07
C GLU A 98 -9.50 19.08 -6.29
N LYS A 99 -9.79 18.73 -7.55
CA LYS A 99 -10.58 17.54 -7.87
C LYS A 99 -9.89 16.24 -7.46
N VAL A 100 -8.60 16.11 -7.74
CA VAL A 100 -7.83 14.92 -7.36
C VAL A 100 -7.79 14.81 -5.84
N LYS A 101 -7.57 15.91 -5.12
CA LYS A 101 -7.62 15.97 -3.65
C LYS A 101 -9.01 15.62 -3.13
N GLY A 102 -10.09 16.17 -3.69
CA GLY A 102 -11.46 15.86 -3.26
C GLY A 102 -11.92 14.43 -3.55
N ALA A 103 -11.43 13.81 -4.64
CA ALA A 103 -11.69 12.41 -4.94
C ALA A 103 -10.86 11.46 -4.06
N SER A 104 -9.66 11.90 -3.67
CA SER A 104 -8.78 11.19 -2.75
C SER A 104 -9.25 11.43 -1.32
N ARG A 105 -9.97 10.47 -0.73
CA ARG A 105 -10.12 10.46 0.73
C ARG A 105 -8.77 10.06 1.33
N SER A 106 -7.78 10.95 1.25
CA SER A 106 -6.39 10.72 1.68
C SER A 106 -6.22 10.72 3.20
N SER A 107 -7.33 10.63 3.94
CA SER A 107 -7.35 10.72 5.39
C SER A 107 -6.50 9.59 5.99
N GLY A 108 -5.27 9.93 6.35
CA GLY A 108 -4.36 9.08 7.10
C GLY A 108 -3.13 8.58 6.36
N HIS A 109 -2.89 8.87 5.06
CA HIS A 109 -1.69 8.33 4.39
C HIS A 109 -0.40 8.98 4.92
N LYS A 110 -0.33 10.32 4.96
CA LYS A 110 0.74 11.04 5.65
C LYS A 110 0.91 10.60 7.10
N ASP A 111 -0.19 10.50 7.84
CA ASP A 111 -0.16 10.13 9.26
C ASP A 111 0.36 8.70 9.43
N GLN A 112 0.00 7.78 8.52
CA GLN A 112 0.50 6.41 8.49
C GLN A 112 2.02 6.37 8.27
N LEU A 113 2.56 7.17 7.36
CA LEU A 113 4.01 7.21 7.12
C LEU A 113 4.78 7.75 8.32
N ILE A 114 4.27 8.83 8.92
CA ILE A 114 4.86 9.41 10.13
C ILE A 114 4.77 8.41 11.29
N ARG A 115 3.65 7.70 11.42
CA ARG A 115 3.48 6.66 12.44
C ARG A 115 4.43 5.49 12.23
N GLN A 116 4.57 4.98 11.01
CA GLN A 116 5.52 3.91 10.69
C GLN A 116 6.96 4.30 11.04
N PHE A 117 7.34 5.56 10.79
CA PHE A 117 8.64 6.08 11.19
C PHE A 117 8.79 6.04 12.72
N LYS A 118 7.83 6.62 13.46
CA LYS A 118 7.86 6.64 14.93
C LYS A 118 7.87 5.23 15.52
N GLN A 119 7.12 4.30 14.94
CA GLN A 119 7.00 2.93 15.41
C GLN A 119 8.32 2.19 15.28
N ALA A 120 8.99 2.32 14.13
CA ALA A 120 10.30 1.71 13.93
C ALA A 120 11.34 2.22 14.94
N VAL A 121 11.30 3.50 15.29
CA VAL A 121 12.17 4.09 16.33
C VAL A 121 11.79 3.56 17.72
N TRP A 122 10.50 3.54 18.07
CA TRP A 122 10.00 3.06 19.35
C TRP A 122 10.38 1.60 19.63
N GLU A 123 10.23 0.73 18.63
CA GLU A 123 10.53 -0.71 18.69
C GLU A 123 11.98 -1.02 19.08
N VAL A 124 12.92 -0.09 18.89
CA VAL A 124 14.33 -0.28 19.25
C VAL A 124 14.51 -0.64 20.72
N HIS A 125 13.75 -0.01 21.61
CA HIS A 125 13.84 -0.23 23.07
C HIS A 125 12.57 -0.83 23.67
N HIS A 126 11.50 -0.95 22.87
CA HIS A 126 10.17 -1.34 23.34
C HIS A 126 9.55 -2.44 22.45
N ALA A 127 10.37 -3.35 21.93
CA ALA A 127 9.91 -4.44 21.08
C ALA A 127 8.75 -5.21 21.72
N GLY A 128 7.66 -5.39 20.97
CA GLY A 128 6.44 -6.05 21.42
C GLY A 128 5.51 -5.20 22.30
N GLN A 129 5.88 -3.96 22.62
CA GLN A 129 5.02 -3.02 23.34
C GLN A 129 4.35 -2.05 22.34
N PRO A 130 3.05 -1.75 22.51
CA PRO A 130 2.38 -0.72 21.71
C PRO A 130 3.01 0.65 21.98
N MET A 131 3.04 1.52 20.97
CA MET A 131 3.53 2.89 21.14
C MET A 131 2.53 3.70 22.00
N PRO A 132 3.00 4.54 22.95
CA PRO A 132 2.12 5.42 23.72
C PRO A 132 1.28 6.31 22.80
N GLY A 133 -0.05 6.35 23.05
CA GLY A 133 -1.02 7.06 22.21
C GLY A 133 -1.76 6.17 21.21
N ASP A 134 -1.39 4.89 21.06
CA ASP A 134 -2.09 3.92 20.20
C ASP A 134 -3.36 3.31 20.84
N GLU A 135 -3.66 3.63 22.11
CA GLU A 135 -4.79 3.02 22.86
C GLU A 135 -6.19 3.37 22.30
N GLN A 136 -6.30 4.30 21.35
CA GLN A 136 -7.55 4.67 20.69
C GLN A 136 -7.79 3.95 19.35
N GLU A 137 -6.81 3.19 18.86
CA GLU A 137 -6.94 2.41 17.63
C GLU A 137 -7.03 0.91 17.96
N GLU A 138 -8.23 0.53 18.38
CA GLU A 138 -8.72 -0.82 18.63
C GLU A 138 -8.08 -1.89 17.72
N LEU A 139 -7.21 -2.72 18.31
CA LEU A 139 -6.92 -4.12 17.99
C LEU A 139 -7.20 -4.56 16.54
N VAL A 140 -6.38 -4.11 15.59
CA VAL A 140 -6.15 -4.89 14.35
C VAL A 140 -4.77 -5.54 14.46
N MET A 141 -4.76 -6.67 15.14
CA MET A 141 -3.72 -7.69 15.07
C MET A 141 -3.62 -8.23 13.63
N THR A 142 -3.01 -7.47 12.73
CA THR A 142 -2.32 -8.04 11.58
C THR A 142 -1.02 -7.28 11.41
N SER A 143 0.04 -7.89 11.91
CA SER A 143 1.43 -7.54 11.61
C SER A 143 1.64 -7.44 10.11
N THR A 144 1.43 -6.28 9.54
CA THR A 144 2.12 -5.85 8.33
C THR A 144 2.18 -4.34 8.35
N GLN A 145 3.39 -3.83 8.25
CA GLN A 145 3.72 -2.41 8.09
C GLN A 145 3.17 -1.82 6.77
N ASN A 146 2.09 -2.36 6.21
CA ASN A 146 1.53 -2.04 4.90
C ASN A 146 0.06 -1.67 5.00
N SER A 147 -0.30 -0.60 4.29
CA SER A 147 -1.67 -0.10 4.07
C SER A 147 -2.53 -1.00 3.17
N ILE A 148 -1.98 -2.14 2.71
CA ILE A 148 -2.62 -3.08 1.81
C ILE A 148 -3.33 -4.17 2.62
N LEU A 149 -4.67 -4.19 2.53
CA LEU A 149 -5.54 -5.05 3.35
C LEU A 149 -5.67 -6.48 2.83
N ASN A 150 -5.26 -6.75 1.60
CA ASN A 150 -5.35 -8.08 0.99
C ASN A 150 -4.12 -8.35 0.13
N MET A 151 -3.59 -9.58 0.18
CA MET A 151 -2.39 -9.99 -0.55
C MET A 151 -2.68 -10.54 -1.96
N HIS A 152 -3.92 -10.95 -2.20
CA HIS A 152 -4.39 -11.49 -3.47
C HIS A 152 -5.68 -10.78 -3.90
N CYS A 153 -5.89 -10.64 -5.20
CA CYS A 153 -7.16 -10.19 -5.76
C CYS A 153 -8.26 -11.21 -5.42
N PRO A 154 -9.34 -10.81 -4.72
CA PRO A 154 -10.40 -11.73 -4.30
C PRO A 154 -11.15 -12.43 -5.44
N LEU A 155 -11.06 -11.90 -6.67
CA LEU A 155 -11.76 -12.44 -7.85
C LEU A 155 -10.87 -13.32 -8.73
N THR A 156 -9.59 -12.98 -8.87
CA THR A 156 -8.66 -13.69 -9.77
C THR A 156 -7.66 -14.56 -9.02
N LEU A 157 -7.57 -14.40 -7.69
CA LEU A 157 -6.58 -15.01 -6.82
C LEU A 157 -5.12 -14.66 -7.16
N LYS A 158 -4.90 -13.77 -8.15
CA LYS A 158 -3.56 -13.28 -8.47
C LYS A 158 -3.00 -12.48 -7.30
N PRO A 159 -1.71 -12.63 -6.97
CA PRO A 159 -1.02 -11.75 -6.04
C PRO A 159 -1.15 -10.28 -6.45
N ILE A 160 -1.34 -9.38 -5.50
CA ILE A 160 -1.53 -7.94 -5.77
C ILE A 160 -0.34 -7.37 -6.55
N ILE A 161 0.86 -7.83 -6.20
CA ILE A 161 2.12 -7.45 -6.82
C ILE A 161 2.22 -7.85 -8.30
N GLU A 162 1.38 -8.78 -8.77
CA GLU A 162 1.35 -9.23 -10.17
C GLU A 162 0.19 -8.60 -10.97
N LEU A 163 -0.60 -7.71 -10.35
CA LEU A 163 -1.68 -7.03 -11.05
C LEU A 163 -1.13 -5.95 -11.98
N GLU A 164 -1.54 -6.01 -13.25
CA GLU A 164 -1.20 -5.01 -14.26
C GLU A 164 -1.99 -3.71 -14.05
N ASN A 165 -3.29 -3.85 -13.75
CA ASN A 165 -4.23 -2.76 -13.54
C ASN A 165 -4.89 -2.86 -12.16
N PRO A 166 -4.14 -2.64 -11.07
CA PRO A 166 -4.69 -2.68 -9.72
C PRO A 166 -5.66 -1.52 -9.51
N VAL A 167 -6.78 -1.79 -8.85
CA VAL A 167 -7.74 -0.78 -8.40
C VAL A 167 -8.17 -1.06 -6.97
N ARG A 168 -8.49 -0.02 -6.21
CA ARG A 168 -8.92 -0.10 -4.82
C ARG A 168 -10.33 0.44 -4.65
N CYS A 169 -11.13 -0.20 -3.82
CA CYS A 169 -12.40 0.35 -3.38
C CYS A 169 -12.17 1.38 -2.26
N MET A 170 -12.70 2.60 -2.41
CA MET A 170 -12.54 3.65 -1.40
C MET A 170 -13.34 3.44 -0.11
N ASP A 171 -14.32 2.53 -0.12
CA ASP A 171 -15.17 2.27 1.03
C ASP A 171 -14.59 1.17 1.93
N CYS A 172 -13.97 0.13 1.34
CA CYS A 172 -13.38 -0.99 2.09
C CYS A 172 -11.86 -1.17 1.92
N ARG A 173 -11.19 -0.35 1.10
CA ARG A 173 -9.75 -0.39 0.79
C ARG A 173 -9.18 -1.70 0.21
N HIS A 174 -10.01 -2.71 -0.03
CA HIS A 174 -9.62 -3.92 -0.77
C HIS A 174 -9.24 -3.62 -2.22
N ILE A 175 -8.25 -4.34 -2.71
CA ILE A 175 -7.64 -4.17 -4.02
C ILE A 175 -8.02 -5.33 -4.95
N TYR A 176 -8.24 -5.00 -6.21
CA TYR A 176 -8.70 -5.90 -7.26
C TYR A 176 -7.96 -5.68 -8.56
N ASP A 177 -8.03 -6.68 -9.44
CA ASP A 177 -7.79 -6.51 -10.87
C ASP A 177 -8.97 -5.77 -11.51
N LYS A 178 -8.70 -4.75 -12.33
CA LYS A 178 -9.69 -3.81 -12.87
C LYS A 178 -10.78 -4.47 -13.70
N ASP A 179 -10.44 -5.31 -14.66
CA ASP A 179 -11.44 -5.86 -15.59
C ASP A 179 -12.37 -6.89 -14.91
N PRO A 180 -11.85 -7.80 -14.06
CA PRO A 180 -12.68 -8.71 -13.28
C PRO A 180 -13.64 -7.99 -12.33
N ILE A 181 -13.19 -6.96 -11.61
CA ILE A 181 -14.04 -6.24 -10.65
C ILE A 181 -15.13 -5.42 -11.35
N MET A 182 -14.80 -4.79 -12.48
CA MET A 182 -15.79 -4.06 -13.27
C MET A 182 -16.86 -5.00 -13.84
N SER A 183 -16.46 -6.21 -14.25
CA SER A 183 -17.38 -7.23 -14.72
C SER A 183 -18.25 -7.79 -13.60
N HIS A 184 -17.70 -7.99 -12.41
CA HIS A 184 -18.44 -8.39 -11.20
C HIS A 184 -19.54 -7.37 -10.87
N ILE A 185 -19.21 -6.07 -10.93
CA ILE A 185 -20.14 -5.01 -10.60
C ILE A 185 -21.29 -4.92 -11.61
N ARG A 186 -21.00 -5.07 -12.90
CA ARG A 186 -22.04 -5.02 -13.94
C ARG A 186 -23.04 -6.17 -13.88
N ARG A 187 -22.63 -7.34 -13.35
CA ARG A 187 -23.49 -8.54 -13.27
C ARG A 187 -24.51 -8.49 -12.13
N SER A 188 -24.33 -7.62 -11.15
CA SER A 188 -25.16 -7.58 -9.94
C SER A 188 -25.76 -6.18 -9.72
N LYS A 189 -27.02 -6.09 -9.29
CA LYS A 189 -27.65 -4.79 -8.98
C LYS A 189 -27.04 -4.09 -7.76
N ALA A 190 -26.52 -4.86 -6.80
CA ALA A 190 -25.84 -4.39 -5.60
C ALA A 190 -24.69 -5.37 -5.26
N PRO A 191 -23.57 -5.30 -5.98
CA PRO A 191 -22.45 -6.22 -5.79
C PRO A 191 -21.77 -5.95 -4.45
N ASN A 192 -21.81 -6.91 -3.53
CA ASN A 192 -21.00 -6.83 -2.32
C ASN A 192 -19.51 -7.05 -2.65
N CYS A 193 -18.65 -6.53 -1.78
CA CYS A 193 -17.24 -6.85 -1.75
C CYS A 193 -17.04 -8.38 -1.70
N PRO A 194 -16.24 -8.98 -2.61
CA PRO A 194 -15.99 -10.43 -2.62
C PRO A 194 -15.16 -10.94 -1.43
N VAL A 195 -14.57 -10.06 -0.63
CA VAL A 195 -13.86 -10.45 0.60
C VAL A 195 -14.88 -10.87 1.65
N ALA A 196 -14.71 -12.09 2.17
CA ALA A 196 -15.59 -12.65 3.19
C ALA A 196 -15.70 -11.70 4.42
N GLY A 197 -16.93 -11.46 4.87
CA GLY A 197 -17.21 -10.60 6.02
C GLY A 197 -17.14 -9.09 5.75
N CYS A 198 -16.78 -8.66 4.55
CA CYS A 198 -16.78 -7.23 4.22
C CYS A 198 -18.20 -6.74 3.87
N PRO A 199 -18.79 -5.77 4.59
CA PRO A 199 -20.15 -5.32 4.37
C PRO A 199 -20.29 -4.31 3.21
N ALA A 200 -19.19 -3.92 2.57
CA ALA A 200 -19.19 -2.86 1.58
C ALA A 200 -19.89 -3.26 0.28
N VAL A 201 -20.78 -2.39 -0.21
CA VAL A 201 -21.41 -2.50 -1.52
C VAL A 201 -20.57 -1.73 -2.53
N LEU A 202 -20.12 -2.42 -3.58
CA LEU A 202 -19.23 -1.87 -4.58
C LEU A 202 -19.97 -0.99 -5.58
N GLN A 203 -19.36 0.15 -5.90
CA GLN A 203 -19.84 1.08 -6.92
C GLN A 203 -18.72 1.42 -7.88
N VAL A 204 -19.01 1.49 -9.18
CA VAL A 204 -18.01 1.84 -10.22
C VAL A 204 -17.30 3.16 -9.88
N ALA A 205 -18.05 4.16 -9.42
CA ALA A 205 -17.52 5.47 -9.05
C ALA A 205 -16.58 5.45 -7.84
N ARG A 206 -16.59 4.36 -7.05
CA ARG A 206 -15.80 4.19 -5.82
C ARG A 206 -14.60 3.26 -6.02
N ILE A 207 -14.37 2.77 -7.24
CA ILE A 207 -13.26 1.89 -7.60
C ILE A 207 -12.33 2.58 -8.57
N PHE A 208 -11.12 2.87 -8.11
CA PHE A 208 -10.09 3.46 -8.93
C PHE A 208 -8.70 3.08 -8.42
N CYS A 209 -7.71 3.23 -9.28
CA CYS A 209 -6.32 3.16 -8.88
C CYS A 209 -5.97 4.53 -8.29
N ASP A 210 -5.99 4.66 -6.97
CA ASP A 210 -5.55 5.90 -6.33
C ASP A 210 -4.04 6.11 -6.53
N THR A 211 -3.59 7.35 -6.34
CA THR A 211 -2.20 7.74 -6.59
C THR A 211 -1.21 6.95 -5.72
N PHE A 212 -1.62 6.56 -4.52
CA PHE A 212 -0.78 5.86 -3.53
C PHE A 212 -0.75 4.35 -3.74
N LEU A 213 -1.84 3.76 -4.23
CA LEU A 213 -1.94 2.31 -4.47
C LEU A 213 -0.76 1.75 -5.27
N ARG A 214 -0.39 2.39 -6.39
CA ARG A 214 0.73 1.90 -7.21
C ARG A 214 2.05 1.91 -6.46
N MET A 215 2.26 2.91 -5.62
CA MET A 215 3.48 3.04 -4.84
C MET A 215 3.55 1.98 -3.74
N GLU A 216 2.45 1.75 -3.02
CA GLU A 216 2.35 0.74 -1.98
C GLU A 216 2.59 -0.66 -2.54
N ILE A 217 2.08 -0.94 -3.75
CA ILE A 217 2.34 -2.20 -4.46
C ILE A 217 3.82 -2.33 -4.85
N GLU A 218 4.44 -1.25 -5.31
CA GLU A 218 5.87 -1.25 -5.69
C GLU A 218 6.80 -1.43 -4.47
N GLU A 219 6.42 -0.84 -3.33
CA GLU A 219 7.11 -1.03 -2.05
C GLU A 219 6.99 -2.50 -1.57
N LEU A 220 5.82 -3.11 -1.73
CA LEU A 220 5.61 -4.54 -1.48
C LEU A 220 6.50 -5.43 -2.36
N ARG A 221 6.68 -5.06 -3.63
CA ARG A 221 7.59 -5.78 -4.54
C ARG A 221 9.03 -5.71 -4.06
N SER A 222 9.45 -4.53 -3.61
CA SER A 222 10.83 -4.24 -3.18
C SER A 222 11.20 -4.86 -1.82
N SER A 223 10.22 -5.03 -0.94
CA SER A 223 10.40 -5.58 0.41
C SER A 223 10.33 -7.10 0.49
N ARG A 224 9.98 -7.80 -0.61
CA ARG A 224 9.93 -9.26 -0.64
C ARG A 224 11.35 -9.82 -0.54
N PRO A 225 11.66 -10.64 0.49
CA PRO A 225 12.88 -11.45 0.46
C PRO A 225 12.82 -12.32 -0.79
N SER A 226 13.93 -12.43 -1.53
CA SER A 226 14.08 -13.48 -2.55
C SER A 226 13.69 -14.81 -1.92
N ALA A 227 12.54 -15.36 -2.30
CA ALA A 227 12.03 -16.56 -1.67
C ALA A 227 13.06 -17.69 -1.83
N PRO A 228 13.48 -18.38 -0.76
CA PRO A 228 14.05 -19.70 -0.91
C PRO A 228 12.91 -20.60 -1.43
N ASN A 229 13.16 -21.31 -2.53
CA ASN A 229 12.26 -22.36 -3.02
C ASN A 229 11.94 -23.31 -1.84
N THR A 230 10.73 -23.21 -1.31
CA THR A 230 10.18 -24.12 -0.31
C THR A 230 9.32 -25.15 -1.03
N THR A 231 10.01 -26.07 -1.68
CA THR A 231 9.56 -27.42 -1.99
C THR A 231 10.71 -28.26 -1.44
N GLU A 232 10.62 -28.77 -0.21
CA GLU A 232 10.03 -30.07 0.08
C GLU A 232 9.76 -30.12 1.59
N VAL A 233 8.51 -30.32 2.00
CA VAL A 233 8.21 -30.85 3.34
C VAL A 233 7.99 -32.35 3.09
N GLU A 234 9.01 -33.16 3.33
CA GLU A 234 8.85 -34.61 3.39
C GLU A 234 8.06 -34.96 4.65
N ASP A 235 6.89 -35.54 4.43
CA ASP A 235 5.99 -36.09 5.43
C ASP A 235 6.60 -37.39 5.98
N ILE A 236 7.33 -37.30 7.10
CA ILE A 236 7.80 -38.47 7.84
C ILE A 236 6.70 -38.83 8.83
N SER A 237 5.68 -39.55 8.34
CA SER A 237 4.78 -40.29 9.22
C SER A 237 5.51 -41.53 9.73
N ASP A 238 5.92 -41.43 10.99
CA ASP A 238 6.49 -42.47 11.84
C ASP A 238 5.51 -43.65 11.94
N GLN A 239 5.75 -44.71 11.17
CA GLN A 239 5.09 -46.01 11.36
C GLN A 239 5.92 -46.82 12.37
N GLY A 240 5.70 -46.53 13.66
CA GLY A 240 6.02 -47.47 14.72
C GLY A 240 4.99 -48.60 14.69
N GLU A 241 5.32 -49.70 14.01
CA GLU A 241 4.57 -50.94 14.13
C GLU A 241 4.87 -51.56 15.50
N ASP A 242 3.83 -51.58 16.33
CA ASP A 242 3.73 -52.38 17.54
C ASP A 242 3.89 -53.88 17.20
N GLU A 243 5.02 -54.48 17.56
CA GLU A 243 5.07 -55.93 17.82
C GLU A 243 5.48 -56.17 19.26
N ALA A 244 4.49 -56.62 20.02
CA ALA A 244 4.63 -57.19 21.35
C ALA A 244 5.45 -58.48 21.29
N GLU A 245 6.45 -58.61 22.17
CA GLU A 245 6.88 -59.92 22.65
C GLU A 245 6.89 -59.95 24.18
N ASP A 246 6.14 -60.91 24.68
CA ASP A 246 5.90 -61.27 26.07
C ASP A 246 7.20 -61.70 26.79
N LEU A 247 7.43 -61.18 28.00
CA LEU A 247 8.08 -61.94 29.07
C LEU A 247 7.44 -61.54 30.41
N MET A 248 6.53 -62.40 30.87
CA MET A 248 5.99 -62.41 32.22
C MET A 248 7.07 -62.95 33.16
N ASP A 249 7.62 -62.11 34.04
CA ASP A 249 8.34 -62.57 35.23
C ASP A 249 7.35 -62.54 36.40
N ASP A 250 6.77 -63.72 36.68
CA ASP A 250 6.15 -64.04 37.96
C ASP A 250 7.29 -64.31 38.96
N ASP A 251 7.44 -63.43 39.96
CA ASP A 251 8.22 -63.74 41.18
C ASP A 251 7.58 -63.01 42.37
N GLU A 252 6.60 -63.64 43.00
CA GLU A 252 6.36 -63.60 44.45
C GLU A 252 5.78 -64.97 44.87
N ASP A 253 6.59 -65.82 45.51
CA ASP A 253 6.22 -66.52 46.75
C ASP A 253 7.43 -67.23 47.41
N GLU A 254 7.56 -66.96 48.72
CA GLU A 254 8.44 -67.51 49.80
C GLU A 254 9.90 -67.05 49.97
#